data_AF-A0A1B6J1L2-F1
#
_entry.id   AF-A0A1B6J1L2-F1
#
_cell.length_a   1.000
_cell.length_b   1.000
_cell.length_c   1.000
_cell.angle_alpha   90.00
_cell.angle_beta   90.00
_cell.angle_gamma   90.00
#
_symmetry.space_group_name_H-M   'P 1'
#
loop_
_entity.id
_entity.type
_entity.pdbx_description
1 polymer ?
#
loop_
_entity_poly.entity_id
_entity_poly.type
_entity_poly.pdbx_seq_one_letter_code
_entity_poly.pdbx_strand_id
1 'polypeptide(L)'
;NVRGEINKRQWIIFDGDVDPEWVENLNSVLDDNKLLTLPNGERLSLPPNVRVMFEVQDLKYATLATVSRCGMVWFSEDVLSTEMIFENYLSRLRHIPLEEADDDSLTFAPKKAQSENKEEEISPAMQVQQDVAMILQMHFSPDGLVVRCLEYAMKQEHIMDFTRLRALSSLFSMLNQGVRNVVQYNHAHSDFPLPPEQLEQYIPKVLVYSLLWSFAGDAKLKVRQDLGDFMRSVTTIPLPSASANMPIIDYEVSIQGEWCLWSCKVPQIEVETHK
;
A
#
# COMPACT_ATOMS: atom_id res chain seq x y z
N ASN A 1 -37.56 -1.70 -13.90
CA ASN A 1 -37.81 -0.80 -12.76
C ASN A 1 -38.36 -1.55 -11.53
N VAL A 2 -37.84 -2.76 -11.25
CA VAL A 2 -38.42 -3.69 -10.25
C VAL A 2 -37.89 -3.42 -8.84
N ARG A 3 -36.77 -2.70 -8.72
CA ARG A 3 -36.08 -2.39 -7.45
C ARG A 3 -36.01 -0.89 -7.11
N GLY A 4 -36.78 -0.06 -7.81
CA GLY A 4 -36.78 1.39 -7.61
C GLY A 4 -35.49 2.10 -8.05
N GLU A 5 -34.77 1.54 -9.03
CA GLU A 5 -33.51 2.07 -9.56
C GLU A 5 -33.64 3.50 -10.09
N ILE A 6 -34.81 3.85 -10.66
CA ILE A 6 -35.11 5.19 -11.18
C ILE A 6 -35.12 6.27 -10.08
N ASN A 7 -35.41 5.89 -8.83
CA ASN A 7 -35.50 6.81 -7.70
C ASN A 7 -34.13 7.07 -7.05
N LYS A 8 -33.09 6.39 -7.51
CA LYS A 8 -31.71 6.52 -7.02
C LYS A 8 -30.83 7.09 -8.12
N ARG A 9 -29.81 7.85 -7.70
CA ARG A 9 -28.75 8.29 -8.62
C ARG A 9 -27.86 7.08 -8.93
N GLN A 10 -27.66 6.81 -10.21
CA GLN A 10 -26.87 5.67 -10.71
C GLN A 10 -25.60 6.18 -11.36
N TRP A 11 -24.47 5.54 -11.06
CA TRP A 11 -23.17 5.86 -11.64
C TRP A 11 -22.64 4.62 -12.33
N ILE A 12 -22.28 4.77 -13.60
CA ILE A 12 -21.56 3.76 -14.37
C ILE A 12 -20.13 4.28 -14.50
N ILE A 13 -19.18 3.61 -13.88
CA ILE A 13 -17.78 4.00 -13.86
C ILE A 13 -17.01 2.98 -14.69
N PHE A 14 -16.30 3.46 -15.71
CA PHE A 14 -15.31 2.70 -16.45
C PHE A 14 -13.93 3.01 -15.85
N ASP A 15 -13.40 2.09 -15.06
CA ASP A 15 -12.07 2.17 -14.45
C ASP A 15 -11.10 1.33 -15.29
N GLY A 16 -10.37 2.01 -16.18
CA GLY A 16 -9.48 1.38 -17.14
C GLY A 16 -9.16 2.24 -18.37
N ASP A 17 -8.31 1.71 -19.24
CA ASP A 17 -7.82 2.44 -20.40
C ASP A 17 -8.92 2.74 -21.44
N VAL A 18 -8.83 3.93 -22.02
CA VAL A 18 -9.74 4.41 -23.07
C VAL A 18 -9.14 4.08 -24.43
N ASP A 19 -9.74 3.11 -25.10
CA ASP A 19 -9.39 2.73 -26.47
C ASP A 19 -10.47 3.22 -27.45
N PRO A 20 -10.09 3.74 -28.63
CA PRO A 20 -11.04 4.13 -29.67
C PRO A 20 -12.12 3.08 -29.99
N GLU A 21 -11.77 1.78 -29.98
CA GLU A 21 -12.65 0.70 -30.44
C GLU A 21 -13.94 0.59 -29.64
N TRP A 22 -13.85 0.60 -28.30
CA TRP A 22 -15.03 0.46 -27.45
C TRP A 22 -15.72 1.81 -27.19
N VAL A 23 -14.95 2.89 -27.16
CA VAL A 23 -15.47 4.21 -26.81
C VAL A 23 -16.28 4.82 -27.94
N GLU A 24 -16.01 4.46 -29.20
CA GLU A 24 -16.81 4.91 -30.33
C GLU A 24 -18.28 4.50 -30.21
N ASN A 25 -18.56 3.31 -29.67
CA ASN A 25 -19.92 2.84 -29.41
C ASN A 25 -20.66 3.69 -28.36
N LEU A 26 -19.92 4.41 -27.51
CA LEU A 26 -20.47 5.29 -26.48
C LEU A 26 -20.63 6.74 -26.93
N ASN A 27 -20.10 7.14 -28.10
CA ASN A 27 -20.20 8.53 -28.54
C ASN A 27 -21.65 9.04 -28.63
N SER A 28 -22.60 8.20 -29.08
CA SER A 28 -24.03 8.51 -29.14
C SER A 28 -24.73 8.51 -27.77
N VAL A 29 -24.09 7.93 -26.75
CA VAL A 29 -24.55 7.98 -25.35
C VAL A 29 -24.07 9.24 -24.67
N LEU A 30 -22.85 9.69 -25.01
CA LEU A 30 -22.17 10.82 -24.41
C LEU A 30 -22.54 12.17 -25.05
N ASP A 31 -23.11 12.15 -26.25
CA ASP A 31 -23.65 13.35 -26.90
C ASP A 31 -25.06 13.74 -26.39
N ASP A 32 -25.64 14.76 -27.01
CA ASP A 32 -26.98 15.24 -26.65
C ASP A 32 -28.10 14.21 -26.94
N ASN A 33 -27.85 13.20 -27.77
CA ASN A 33 -28.83 12.18 -28.12
C ASN A 33 -29.08 11.24 -26.93
N LYS A 34 -28.06 10.99 -26.08
CA LYS A 34 -28.17 10.13 -24.89
C LYS A 34 -28.76 8.76 -25.21
N LEU A 35 -28.34 8.15 -26.32
CA LEU A 35 -28.88 6.91 -26.86
C LEU A 35 -27.76 5.90 -27.12
N LEU A 36 -27.81 4.76 -26.42
CA LEU A 36 -26.97 3.61 -26.71
C LEU A 36 -27.63 2.79 -27.82
N THR A 37 -26.94 2.67 -28.95
CA THR A 37 -27.42 1.86 -30.08
C THR A 37 -26.62 0.56 -30.11
N LEU A 38 -27.32 -0.56 -29.93
CA LEU A 38 -26.73 -1.88 -29.98
C LEU A 38 -26.70 -2.41 -31.44
N PRO A 39 -25.79 -3.33 -31.80
CA PRO A 39 -25.70 -3.87 -33.17
C PRO A 39 -26.98 -4.58 -33.66
N ASN A 40 -27.83 -5.04 -32.74
CA ASN A 40 -29.15 -5.62 -33.05
C ASN A 40 -30.20 -4.56 -33.46
N GLY A 41 -29.85 -3.27 -33.44
CA GLY A 41 -30.73 -2.15 -33.74
C GLY A 41 -31.54 -1.63 -32.55
N GLU A 42 -31.38 -2.23 -31.36
CA GLU A 42 -32.02 -1.76 -30.14
C GLU A 42 -31.42 -0.42 -29.68
N ARG A 43 -32.29 0.49 -29.27
CA ARG A 43 -31.92 1.84 -28.84
C ARG A 43 -32.35 2.04 -27.40
N LEU A 44 -31.36 2.16 -26.52
CA LEU A 44 -31.56 2.38 -25.09
C LEU A 44 -31.28 3.84 -24.76
N SER A 45 -32.30 4.56 -24.30
CA SER A 45 -32.13 5.95 -23.84
C SER A 45 -31.53 5.98 -22.43
N LEU A 46 -30.59 6.90 -22.20
CA LEU A 46 -29.98 7.11 -20.90
C LEU A 46 -30.92 7.93 -20.01
N PRO A 47 -31.44 7.37 -18.90
CA PRO A 47 -32.30 8.10 -17.99
C PRO A 47 -31.56 9.26 -17.28
N PRO A 48 -32.26 10.33 -16.86
CA PRO A 48 -31.63 11.51 -16.27
C PRO A 48 -30.97 11.26 -14.91
N ASN A 49 -31.28 10.15 -14.24
CA ASN A 49 -30.67 9.75 -12.97
C ASN A 49 -29.35 8.97 -13.13
N VAL A 50 -28.95 8.63 -14.37
CA VAL A 50 -27.70 7.91 -14.67
C VAL A 50 -26.58 8.91 -15.03
N ARG A 51 -25.37 8.65 -14.55
CA ARG A 51 -24.13 9.34 -14.93
C ARG A 51 -23.10 8.30 -15.35
N VAL A 52 -22.37 8.61 -16.42
CA VAL A 52 -21.27 7.80 -16.92
C VAL A 52 -19.98 8.55 -16.63
N MET A 53 -18.99 7.85 -16.06
CA MET A 53 -17.68 8.40 -15.74
C MET A 53 -16.57 7.45 -16.19
N PHE A 54 -15.41 8.03 -16.43
CA PHE A 54 -14.20 7.35 -16.84
C PHE A 54 -13.11 7.69 -15.84
N GLU A 55 -12.55 6.67 -15.20
CA GLU A 55 -11.30 6.74 -14.44
C GLU A 55 -10.20 6.15 -15.32
N VAL A 56 -9.24 6.99 -15.70
CA VAL A 56 -8.26 6.69 -16.75
C VAL A 56 -6.91 7.24 -16.34
N GLN A 57 -5.83 6.52 -16.63
CA GLN A 57 -4.48 7.00 -16.33
C GLN A 57 -4.04 8.09 -17.32
N ASP A 58 -4.27 7.87 -18.61
CA ASP A 58 -4.01 8.85 -19.66
C ASP A 58 -5.00 8.74 -20.83
N LEU A 59 -4.95 9.74 -21.72
CA LEU A 59 -5.82 9.85 -22.90
C LEU A 59 -5.01 9.78 -24.20
N LYS A 60 -3.80 9.18 -24.20
CA LYS A 60 -2.90 9.19 -25.38
C LYS A 60 -3.54 8.56 -26.61
N TYR A 61 -4.40 7.56 -26.41
CA TYR A 61 -5.09 6.84 -27.48
C TYR A 61 -6.53 7.33 -27.71
N ALA A 62 -7.02 8.27 -26.90
CA ALA A 62 -8.38 8.78 -27.05
C ALA A 62 -8.50 9.75 -28.23
N THR A 63 -9.61 9.66 -28.97
CA THR A 63 -9.87 10.60 -30.07
C THR A 63 -10.42 11.93 -29.53
N LEU A 64 -10.14 13.04 -30.24
CA LEU A 64 -10.71 14.36 -29.90
C LEU A 64 -12.25 14.35 -29.89
N ALA A 65 -12.88 13.53 -30.73
CA ALA A 65 -14.32 13.40 -30.80
C ALA A 65 -14.89 12.87 -29.47
N THR A 66 -14.23 11.89 -28.86
CA THR A 66 -14.59 11.35 -27.55
C THR A 66 -14.42 12.40 -26.46
N VAL A 67 -13.23 13.00 -26.37
CA VAL A 67 -12.90 13.94 -25.28
C VAL A 67 -13.79 15.19 -25.32
N SER A 68 -14.16 15.66 -26.51
CA SER A 68 -15.02 16.85 -26.68
C SER A 68 -16.43 16.73 -26.07
N ARG A 69 -16.91 15.50 -25.83
CA ARG A 69 -18.25 15.23 -25.29
C ARG A 69 -18.26 14.97 -23.78
N CYS A 70 -17.09 14.92 -23.15
CA CYS A 70 -16.95 14.63 -21.74
C CYS A 70 -16.51 15.87 -20.94
N GLY A 71 -17.07 16.04 -19.74
CA GLY A 71 -16.50 16.97 -18.77
C GLY A 71 -15.19 16.40 -18.21
N MET A 72 -14.13 17.19 -18.22
CA MET A 72 -12.81 16.77 -17.75
C MET A 72 -12.50 17.31 -16.36
N VAL A 73 -12.05 16.43 -15.47
CA VAL A 73 -11.46 16.76 -14.17
C VAL A 73 -10.06 16.20 -14.15
N TRP A 74 -9.05 17.07 -14.05
CA TRP A 74 -7.65 16.66 -14.03
C TRP A 74 -7.18 16.45 -12.58
N PHE A 75 -6.81 15.21 -12.26
CA PHE A 75 -6.17 14.87 -10.99
C PHE A 75 -4.66 14.86 -11.17
N SER A 76 -4.01 15.96 -10.79
CA SER A 76 -2.54 15.99 -10.74
C SER A 76 -2.03 15.07 -9.63
N GLU A 77 -0.85 14.50 -9.83
CA GLU A 77 -0.14 13.72 -8.81
C GLU A 77 0.15 14.50 -7.51
N ASP A 78 0.17 15.83 -7.58
CA ASP A 78 0.39 16.72 -6.44
C ASP A 78 -0.87 16.91 -5.58
N VAL A 79 -2.05 16.53 -6.09
CA VAL A 79 -3.30 16.60 -5.31
C VAL A 79 -3.22 15.66 -4.09
N LEU A 80 -2.51 14.55 -4.22
CA LEU A 80 -2.27 13.61 -3.14
C LEU A 80 -0.82 13.74 -2.67
N SER A 81 -0.61 14.58 -1.65
CA SER A 81 0.71 14.72 -1.04
C SER A 81 1.12 13.44 -0.31
N THR A 82 2.43 13.22 -0.20
CA THR A 82 2.98 12.07 0.52
C THR A 82 2.59 12.09 2.01
N GLU A 83 2.48 13.28 2.60
CA GLU A 83 2.00 13.48 3.97
C GLU A 83 0.56 12.96 4.15
N MET A 84 -0.34 13.27 3.22
CA MET A 84 -1.73 12.79 3.26
C MET A 84 -1.80 11.25 3.22
N ILE A 85 -0.93 10.61 2.44
CA ILE A 85 -0.84 9.14 2.37
C ILE A 85 -0.40 8.57 3.71
N PHE A 86 0.59 9.19 4.36
CA PHE A 86 1.11 8.76 5.65
C PHE A 86 0.10 8.93 6.78
N GLU A 87 -0.55 10.09 6.85
CA GLU A 87 -1.60 10.36 7.83
C GLU A 87 -2.75 9.36 7.69
N ASN A 88 -3.16 9.07 6.44
CA ASN A 88 -4.17 8.06 6.16
C ASN A 88 -3.71 6.66 6.61
N TYR A 89 -2.47 6.26 6.30
CA TYR A 89 -1.94 4.96 6.74
C TYR A 89 -1.92 4.83 8.27
N LEU A 90 -1.34 5.80 8.98
CA LEU A 90 -1.26 5.81 10.44
C LEU A 90 -2.65 5.91 11.08
N SER A 91 -3.60 6.61 10.45
CA SER A 91 -4.98 6.64 10.90
C SER A 91 -5.64 5.28 10.75
N ARG A 92 -5.49 4.61 9.60
CA ARG A 92 -6.01 3.26 9.38
C ARG A 92 -5.41 2.26 10.36
N LEU A 93 -4.10 2.31 10.60
CA LEU A 93 -3.43 1.43 11.54
C LEU A 93 -3.99 1.57 12.98
N ARG A 94 -4.34 2.79 13.39
CA ARG A 94 -4.90 3.06 14.74
C ARG A 94 -6.36 2.65 14.93
N HIS A 95 -7.16 2.64 13.85
CA HIS A 95 -8.63 2.53 13.95
C HIS A 95 -9.22 1.31 13.25
N ILE A 96 -8.51 0.69 12.31
CA ILE A 96 -8.98 -0.48 11.56
C ILE A 96 -8.14 -1.68 11.99
N PRO A 97 -8.73 -2.73 12.57
CA PRO A 97 -7.99 -3.95 12.88
C PRO A 97 -7.45 -4.57 11.60
N LEU A 98 -6.18 -4.97 11.62
CA LEU A 98 -5.59 -5.80 10.56
C LEU A 98 -6.27 -7.17 10.59
N GLU A 99 -6.99 -7.52 9.52
CA GLU A 99 -7.56 -8.85 9.33
C GLU A 99 -6.42 -9.91 9.33
N GLU A 100 -6.68 -11.12 9.84
CA GLU A 100 -5.74 -12.24 9.76
C GLU A 100 -5.47 -12.58 8.29
N ALA A 101 -4.26 -13.02 7.97
CA ALA A 101 -3.76 -13.15 6.59
C ALA A 101 -4.46 -14.21 5.71
N ASP A 102 -5.54 -14.82 6.20
CA ASP A 102 -6.27 -15.91 5.55
C ASP A 102 -7.39 -15.43 4.59
N ASP A 103 -7.65 -14.13 4.47
CA ASP A 103 -8.59 -13.59 3.49
C ASP A 103 -7.82 -12.92 2.34
N ASP A 104 -7.65 -13.67 1.25
CA ASP A 104 -6.90 -13.34 0.02
C ASP A 104 -7.63 -12.28 -0.85
N SER A 105 -8.30 -11.31 -0.21
CA SER A 105 -9.03 -10.24 -0.87
C SER A 105 -8.29 -8.91 -0.73
N LEU A 106 -7.51 -8.57 -1.77
CA LEU A 106 -6.91 -7.26 -2.02
C LEU A 106 -7.98 -6.16 -2.33
N THR A 107 -9.14 -6.22 -1.69
CA THR A 107 -10.16 -5.18 -1.83
C THR A 107 -9.87 -4.04 -0.84
N PHE A 108 -9.45 -2.90 -1.37
CA PHE A 108 -9.26 -1.63 -0.66
C PHE A 108 -10.58 -1.00 -0.14
N ALA A 109 -11.62 -1.80 0.12
CA ALA A 109 -12.88 -1.30 0.63
C ALA A 109 -12.90 -1.38 2.17
N PRO A 110 -13.03 -0.25 2.90
CA PRO A 110 -13.34 -0.31 4.31
C PRO A 110 -14.73 -0.96 4.47
N LYS A 111 -14.78 -2.19 5.01
CA LYS A 111 -16.04 -2.75 5.51
C LYS A 111 -16.55 -1.79 6.59
N LYS A 112 -17.72 -1.18 6.36
CA LYS A 112 -18.35 -0.25 7.30
C LYS A 112 -18.50 -0.96 8.65
N ALA A 113 -17.85 -0.42 9.68
CA ALA A 113 -18.15 -0.71 11.06
C ALA A 113 -19.65 -0.44 11.29
N GLN A 114 -20.43 -1.49 11.46
CA GLN A 114 -21.79 -1.35 11.99
C GLN A 114 -21.65 -1.02 13.47
N SER A 115 -22.01 0.21 13.80
CA SER A 115 -22.09 0.75 15.15
C SER A 115 -23.19 0.05 15.95
N GLU A 116 -22.84 -0.56 17.09
CA GLU A 116 -23.71 -0.59 18.26
C GLU A 116 -22.88 -0.41 19.53
N ASN A 117 -23.27 0.60 20.31
CA ASN A 117 -22.71 1.01 21.59
C ASN A 117 -22.49 -0.18 22.55
N LYS A 118 -21.27 -0.69 22.60
CA LYS A 118 -20.65 -1.26 23.80
C LYS A 118 -19.41 -0.45 24.06
N GLU A 119 -19.12 -0.14 25.31
CA GLU A 119 -17.83 0.42 25.72
C GLU A 119 -16.74 -0.36 24.99
N GLU A 120 -16.07 0.28 24.02
CA GLU A 120 -15.13 -0.39 23.12
C GLU A 120 -13.90 -0.77 23.94
N GLU A 121 -13.96 -1.92 24.59
CA GLU A 121 -12.79 -2.54 25.18
C GLU A 121 -11.82 -2.82 24.03
N ILE A 122 -10.79 -1.98 23.92
CA ILE A 122 -9.79 -2.04 22.84
C ILE A 122 -9.17 -3.44 22.89
N SER A 123 -9.29 -4.18 21.79
CA SER A 123 -8.70 -5.52 21.75
C SER A 123 -7.18 -5.44 21.94
N PRO A 124 -6.53 -6.43 22.57
CA PRO A 124 -5.07 -6.41 22.75
C PRO A 124 -4.30 -6.22 21.43
N ALA A 125 -4.84 -6.76 20.32
CA ALA A 125 -4.27 -6.56 18.99
C ALA A 125 -4.40 -5.11 18.51
N MET A 126 -5.55 -4.45 18.75
CA MET A 126 -5.72 -3.03 18.44
C MET A 126 -4.79 -2.15 19.27
N GLN A 127 -4.55 -2.49 20.54
CA GLN A 127 -3.60 -1.75 21.38
C GLN A 127 -2.19 -1.80 20.79
N VAL A 128 -1.72 -3.00 20.40
CA VAL A 128 -0.41 -3.16 19.72
C VAL A 128 -0.33 -2.29 18.46
N GLN A 129 -1.39 -2.23 17.65
CA GLN A 129 -1.38 -1.37 16.45
C GLN A 129 -1.27 0.12 16.81
N GLN A 130 -1.95 0.57 17.85
CA GLN A 130 -1.89 1.96 18.30
C GLN A 130 -0.48 2.31 18.82
N ASP A 131 0.12 1.43 19.60
CA ASP A 131 1.49 1.59 20.12
C ASP A 131 2.51 1.64 18.97
N VAL A 132 2.37 0.73 17.99
CA VAL A 132 3.22 0.73 16.79
C VAL A 132 3.05 2.00 15.97
N ALA A 133 1.81 2.46 15.77
CA ALA A 133 1.55 3.70 15.05
C ALA A 133 2.18 4.91 15.76
N MET A 134 2.19 4.94 17.09
CA MET A 134 2.83 5.98 17.89
C MET A 134 4.35 5.98 17.71
N ILE A 135 4.99 4.81 17.74
CA ILE A 135 6.43 4.66 17.50
C ILE A 135 6.80 5.12 16.08
N LEU A 136 6.00 4.75 15.09
CA LEU A 136 6.27 5.07 13.68
C LEU A 136 6.03 6.55 13.33
N GLN A 137 5.17 7.26 14.07
CA GLN A 137 4.69 8.59 13.70
C GLN A 137 5.81 9.59 13.37
N MET A 138 6.88 9.63 14.17
CA MET A 138 8.00 10.54 13.95
C MET A 138 8.77 10.26 12.66
N HIS A 139 8.82 9.01 12.21
CA HIS A 139 9.54 8.60 11.01
C HIS A 139 8.80 8.95 9.71
N PHE A 140 7.47 9.13 9.80
CA PHE A 140 6.60 9.55 8.71
C PHE A 140 6.41 11.07 8.63
N SER A 141 7.11 11.85 9.47
CA SER A 141 7.14 13.31 9.33
C SER A 141 7.80 13.75 8.01
N PRO A 142 7.60 14.99 7.54
CA PRO A 142 8.18 15.49 6.28
C PRO A 142 9.71 15.39 6.23
N ASP A 143 10.37 15.64 7.36
CA ASP A 143 11.82 15.47 7.53
C ASP A 143 12.23 14.08 8.04
N GLY A 144 11.27 13.17 8.14
CA GLY A 144 11.41 11.84 8.69
C GLY A 144 12.21 10.90 7.80
N LEU A 145 12.59 9.76 8.38
CA LEU A 145 13.38 8.75 7.69
C LEU A 145 12.70 8.25 6.40
N VAL A 146 11.38 8.06 6.43
CA VAL A 146 10.62 7.49 5.30
C VAL A 146 10.68 8.40 4.08
N VAL A 147 10.44 9.71 4.25
CA VAL A 147 10.49 10.68 3.13
C VAL A 147 11.88 10.75 2.54
N ARG A 148 12.92 10.87 3.37
CA ARG A 148 14.31 10.93 2.91
C ARG A 148 14.71 9.69 2.11
N CYS A 149 14.30 8.50 2.57
CA CYS A 149 14.55 7.26 1.85
C CYS A 149 13.76 7.18 0.54
N LEU A 150 12.51 7.68 0.52
CA LEU A 150 11.67 7.68 -0.67
C LEU A 150 12.27 8.58 -1.75
N GLU A 151 12.66 9.81 -1.39
CA GLU A 151 13.31 10.74 -2.31
C GLU A 151 14.66 10.24 -2.83
N TYR A 152 15.42 9.53 -1.99
CA TYR A 152 16.66 8.89 -2.42
C TYR A 152 16.38 7.76 -3.41
N ALA A 153 15.43 6.87 -3.09
CA ALA A 153 15.07 5.73 -3.92
C ALA A 153 14.51 6.15 -5.28
N MET A 154 13.66 7.18 -5.33
CA MET A 154 13.12 7.74 -6.59
C MET A 154 14.20 8.17 -7.59
N LYS A 155 15.42 8.47 -7.13
CA LYS A 155 16.55 8.89 -7.97
C LYS A 155 17.43 7.73 -8.43
N GLN A 156 17.19 6.52 -7.94
CA GLN A 156 17.99 5.34 -8.28
C GLN A 156 17.45 4.63 -9.53
N GLU A 157 18.27 3.75 -10.10
CA GLU A 157 17.87 2.90 -11.23
C GLU A 157 17.17 1.64 -10.71
N HIS A 158 15.90 1.48 -11.08
CA HIS A 158 15.07 0.31 -10.78
C HIS A 158 14.85 -0.53 -12.04
N ILE A 159 14.54 -1.81 -11.87
CA ILE A 159 14.18 -2.68 -13.01
C ILE A 159 12.83 -2.24 -13.61
N MET A 160 11.90 -1.82 -12.76
CA MET A 160 10.58 -1.32 -13.13
C MET A 160 10.48 0.17 -12.84
N ASP A 161 9.65 0.91 -13.59
CA ASP A 161 9.43 2.34 -13.35
C ASP A 161 9.02 2.61 -11.90
N PHE A 162 9.75 3.51 -11.23
CA PHE A 162 9.50 3.78 -9.82
C PHE A 162 8.24 4.63 -9.65
N THR A 163 7.27 4.15 -8.88
CA THR A 163 6.10 4.92 -8.46
C THR A 163 6.01 4.99 -6.93
N ARG A 164 5.67 6.17 -6.41
CA ARG A 164 5.53 6.41 -4.96
C ARG A 164 4.54 5.43 -4.34
N LEU A 165 3.39 5.21 -4.97
CA LEU A 165 2.35 4.32 -4.47
C LEU A 165 2.84 2.86 -4.38
N ARG A 166 3.54 2.33 -5.38
CA ARG A 166 4.07 0.96 -5.32
C ARG A 166 5.00 0.78 -4.13
N ALA A 167 5.99 1.67 -4.00
CA ALA A 167 6.97 1.62 -2.93
C ALA A 167 6.32 1.74 -1.54
N LEU A 168 5.39 2.69 -1.38
CA LEU A 168 4.67 2.91 -0.12
C LEU A 168 3.69 1.77 0.21
N SER A 169 2.99 1.21 -0.78
CA SER A 169 2.12 0.04 -0.58
C SER A 169 2.91 -1.17 -0.11
N SER A 170 4.09 -1.42 -0.70
CA SER A 170 5.01 -2.46 -0.23
C SER A 170 5.51 -2.17 1.20
N LEU A 171 5.88 -0.93 1.51
CA LEU A 171 6.30 -0.52 2.86
C LEU A 171 5.18 -0.79 3.88
N PHE A 172 3.96 -0.34 3.61
CA PHE A 172 2.81 -0.51 4.49
C PHE A 172 2.47 -1.99 4.70
N SER A 173 2.56 -2.81 3.65
CA SER A 173 2.36 -4.25 3.75
C SER A 173 3.38 -4.90 4.69
N MET A 174 4.67 -4.56 4.54
CA MET A 174 5.73 -5.07 5.39
C MET A 174 5.61 -4.61 6.84
N LEU A 175 5.24 -3.35 7.07
CA LEU A 175 4.97 -2.82 8.42
C LEU A 175 3.77 -3.51 9.07
N ASN A 176 2.69 -3.72 8.32
CA ASN A 176 1.53 -4.47 8.79
C ASN A 176 1.91 -5.91 9.15
N GLN A 177 2.79 -6.54 8.38
CA GLN A 177 3.31 -7.86 8.73
C GLN A 177 4.16 -7.82 10.01
N GLY A 178 4.98 -6.78 10.21
CA GLY A 178 5.69 -6.54 11.46
C GLY A 178 4.75 -6.46 12.67
N VAL A 179 3.61 -5.77 12.52
CA VAL A 179 2.57 -5.71 13.56
C VAL A 179 1.94 -7.08 13.80
N ARG A 180 1.59 -7.80 12.72
CA ARG A 180 1.04 -9.18 12.81
C ARG A 180 2.00 -10.11 13.55
N ASN A 181 3.31 -10.00 13.30
CA ASN A 181 4.31 -10.81 14.00
C ASN A 181 4.29 -10.56 15.52
N VAL A 182 4.13 -9.30 15.96
CA VAL A 182 4.00 -8.96 17.39
C VAL A 182 2.70 -9.52 17.97
N VAL A 183 1.58 -9.36 17.26
CA VAL A 183 0.28 -9.88 17.70
C VAL A 183 0.33 -11.42 17.82
N GLN A 184 0.90 -12.10 16.84
CA GLN A 184 1.09 -13.55 16.87
C GLN A 184 2.02 -13.99 18.01
N TYR A 185 3.11 -13.26 18.25
CA TYR A 185 4.01 -13.52 19.38
C TYR A 185 3.29 -13.40 20.72
N ASN A 186 2.52 -12.33 20.92
CA ASN A 186 1.75 -12.12 22.15
C ASN A 186 0.67 -13.18 22.34
N HIS A 187 0.05 -13.64 21.25
CA HIS A 187 -0.93 -14.73 21.31
C HIS A 187 -0.27 -16.07 21.70
N ALA A 188 0.92 -16.37 21.16
CA ALA A 188 1.68 -17.56 21.50
C ALA A 188 2.28 -17.53 22.92
N HIS A 189 2.51 -16.33 23.48
CA HIS A 189 3.10 -16.10 24.80
C HIS A 189 2.15 -15.30 25.69
N SER A 190 0.95 -15.82 25.96
CA SER A 190 -0.07 -15.11 26.75
C SER A 190 0.40 -14.71 28.15
N ASP A 191 1.28 -15.51 28.77
CA ASP A 191 1.81 -15.26 30.11
C ASP A 191 2.93 -14.21 30.12
N PHE A 192 3.62 -14.03 28.97
CA PHE A 192 4.76 -13.14 28.81
C PHE A 192 4.68 -12.43 27.44
N PRO A 193 3.72 -11.49 27.28
CA PRO A 193 3.62 -10.70 26.06
C PRO A 193 4.86 -9.83 25.87
N LEU A 194 5.09 -9.38 24.64
CA LEU A 194 6.21 -8.52 24.29
C LEU A 194 6.17 -7.23 25.12
N PRO A 195 7.21 -6.93 25.92
CA PRO A 195 7.27 -5.70 26.71
C PRO A 195 7.31 -4.45 25.81
N PRO A 196 6.76 -3.30 26.26
CA PRO A 196 6.79 -2.05 25.48
C PRO A 196 8.20 -1.60 25.09
N GLU A 197 9.18 -1.74 26.00
CA GLU A 197 10.58 -1.40 25.73
C GLU A 197 11.16 -2.23 24.57
N GLN A 198 10.76 -3.49 24.45
CA GLN A 198 11.19 -4.37 23.37
C GLN A 198 10.48 -4.02 22.05
N LEU A 199 9.21 -3.63 22.12
CA LEU A 199 8.46 -3.12 20.97
C LEU A 199 9.12 -1.85 20.40
N GLU A 200 9.52 -0.91 21.26
CA GLU A 200 10.22 0.33 20.88
C GLU A 200 11.58 0.07 20.23
N GLN A 201 12.25 -1.05 20.55
CA GLN A 201 13.48 -1.47 19.89
C GLN A 201 13.25 -2.22 18.58
N TYR A 202 12.19 -3.05 18.52
CA TYR A 202 11.86 -3.90 17.39
C TYR A 202 11.31 -3.10 16.20
N ILE A 203 10.31 -2.24 16.44
CA ILE A 203 9.54 -1.58 15.37
C ILE A 203 10.37 -0.64 14.51
N PRO A 204 11.26 0.22 15.04
CA PRO A 204 12.13 1.05 14.21
C PRO A 204 13.08 0.22 13.34
N LYS A 205 13.54 -0.95 13.82
CA LYS A 205 14.38 -1.86 13.02
C LYS A 205 13.57 -2.55 11.93
N VAL A 206 12.32 -2.95 12.22
CA VAL A 206 11.38 -3.44 11.20
C VAL A 206 11.11 -2.37 10.15
N LEU A 207 10.98 -1.10 10.54
CA LEU A 207 10.85 0.01 9.60
C LEU A 207 12.06 0.10 8.68
N VAL A 208 13.28 0.05 9.24
CA VAL A 208 14.52 0.08 8.44
C VAL A 208 14.56 -1.08 7.45
N TYR A 209 14.30 -2.29 7.93
CA TYR A 209 14.22 -3.49 7.10
C TYR A 209 13.18 -3.34 5.98
N SER A 210 11.98 -2.88 6.34
CA SER A 210 10.86 -2.69 5.40
C SER A 210 11.17 -1.63 4.35
N LEU A 211 11.82 -0.52 4.70
CA LEU A 211 12.23 0.52 3.75
C LEU A 211 13.20 -0.03 2.72
N LEU A 212 14.20 -0.80 3.15
CA LEU A 212 15.21 -1.34 2.27
C LEU A 212 14.61 -2.27 1.19
N TRP A 213 13.70 -3.15 1.60
CA TRP A 213 13.07 -4.12 0.70
C TRP A 213 11.91 -3.53 -0.11
N SER A 214 11.15 -2.59 0.44
CA SER A 214 10.05 -1.94 -0.29
C SER A 214 10.55 -0.93 -1.32
N PHE A 215 11.62 -0.19 -1.01
CA PHE A 215 12.08 0.89 -1.88
C PHE A 215 13.15 0.43 -2.87
N ALA A 216 13.95 -0.60 -2.56
CA ALA A 216 14.98 -1.12 -3.46
C ALA A 216 14.82 -2.61 -3.81
N GLY A 217 13.68 -3.23 -3.48
CA GLY A 217 13.43 -4.66 -3.76
C GLY A 217 13.46 -5.04 -5.24
N ASP A 218 13.12 -4.10 -6.13
CA ASP A 218 13.20 -4.26 -7.59
C ASP A 218 14.46 -3.63 -8.20
N ALA A 219 15.41 -3.19 -7.36
CA ALA A 219 16.68 -2.62 -7.80
C ALA A 219 17.81 -3.67 -7.80
N LYS A 220 18.91 -3.33 -8.49
CA LYS A 220 20.15 -4.14 -8.50
C LYS A 220 20.76 -4.21 -7.09
N LEU A 221 21.53 -5.25 -6.81
CA LEU A 221 22.17 -5.46 -5.50
C LEU A 221 22.95 -4.23 -5.01
N LYS A 222 23.69 -3.57 -5.91
CA LYS A 222 24.47 -2.37 -5.59
C LYS A 222 23.58 -1.22 -5.07
N VAL A 223 22.45 -0.97 -5.71
CA VAL A 223 21.49 0.06 -5.28
C VAL A 223 20.90 -0.25 -3.90
N ARG A 224 20.64 -1.54 -3.61
CA ARG A 224 20.17 -1.97 -2.28
C ARG A 224 21.22 -1.69 -1.21
N GLN A 225 22.49 -1.96 -1.50
CA GLN A 225 23.60 -1.66 -0.59
C GLN A 225 23.74 -0.15 -0.39
N ASP A 226 23.68 0.62 -1.47
CA ASP A 226 23.80 2.09 -1.43
C ASP A 226 22.65 2.74 -0.65
N LEU A 227 21.41 2.22 -0.77
CA LEU A 227 20.28 2.63 0.07
C LEU A 227 20.54 2.30 1.54
N GLY A 228 21.09 1.12 1.85
CA GLY A 228 21.46 0.76 3.22
C GLY A 228 22.53 1.70 3.81
N ASP A 229 23.54 2.06 3.01
CA ASP A 229 24.58 3.01 3.41
C ASP A 229 24.02 4.42 3.59
N PHE A 230 23.10 4.85 2.70
CA PHE A 230 22.37 6.09 2.86
C PHE A 230 21.58 6.11 4.17
N MET A 231 20.81 5.06 4.47
CA MET A 231 20.07 4.93 5.73
C MET A 231 21.00 5.03 6.94
N ARG A 232 22.16 4.37 6.89
CA ARG A 232 23.19 4.45 7.95
C ARG A 232 23.70 5.87 8.18
N SER A 233 23.71 6.72 7.15
CA SER A 233 24.15 8.11 7.27
C SER A 233 23.07 9.06 7.81
N VAL A 234 21.78 8.72 7.69
CA VAL A 234 20.66 9.62 8.04
C VAL A 234 19.86 9.20 9.27
N THR A 235 19.93 7.93 9.68
CA THR A 235 19.14 7.40 10.80
C THR A 235 19.94 7.36 12.10
N THR A 236 19.24 7.54 13.22
CA THR A 236 19.75 7.30 14.57
C THR A 236 19.34 5.93 15.12
N ILE A 237 18.55 5.16 14.37
CA ILE A 237 18.13 3.81 14.74
C ILE A 237 19.37 2.91 14.83
N PRO A 238 19.52 2.07 15.88
CA PRO A 238 20.64 1.14 15.99
C PRO A 238 20.66 0.13 14.83
N LEU A 239 21.70 0.21 13.99
CA LEU A 239 21.93 -0.67 12.84
C LEU A 239 22.96 -1.77 13.17
N PRO A 240 23.04 -2.85 12.36
CA PRO A 240 24.10 -3.85 12.50
C PRO A 240 25.49 -3.19 12.46
N SER A 241 26.42 -3.68 13.29
CA SER A 241 27.75 -3.09 13.45
C SER A 241 28.49 -3.01 12.11
N ALA A 242 29.03 -1.83 11.80
CA ALA A 242 29.80 -1.59 10.58
C ALA A 242 31.12 -2.38 10.53
N SER A 243 31.59 -2.91 11.67
CA SER A 243 32.81 -3.72 11.76
C SER A 243 32.72 -5.05 11.00
N ALA A 244 31.52 -5.51 10.65
CA ALA A 244 31.32 -6.75 9.89
C ALA A 244 31.51 -6.58 8.37
N ASN A 245 31.65 -5.35 7.85
CA ASN A 245 31.70 -5.04 6.41
C ASN A 245 30.53 -5.66 5.60
N MET A 246 29.42 -5.98 6.28
CA MET A 246 28.23 -6.61 5.72
C MET A 246 27.11 -5.57 5.54
N PRO A 247 26.41 -5.59 4.40
CA PRO A 247 25.30 -4.68 4.14
C PRO A 247 24.07 -5.03 4.98
N ILE A 248 23.19 -4.05 5.20
CA ILE A 248 21.97 -4.21 6.04
C ILE A 248 21.04 -5.30 5.48
N ILE A 249 21.01 -5.50 4.16
CA ILE A 249 20.20 -6.53 3.48
C ILE A 249 20.51 -7.97 3.94
N ASP A 250 21.70 -8.22 4.49
CA ASP A 250 22.11 -9.55 4.94
C ASP A 250 21.58 -9.88 6.34
N TYR A 251 20.86 -8.94 6.96
CA TYR A 251 20.26 -9.10 8.27
C TYR A 251 18.73 -9.13 8.20
N GLU A 252 18.16 -9.86 9.14
CA GLU A 252 16.76 -9.85 9.51
C GLU A 252 16.63 -9.29 10.94
N VAL A 253 15.44 -8.79 11.28
CA VAL A 253 15.11 -8.32 12.62
C VAL A 253 14.37 -9.43 13.36
N SER A 254 14.96 -9.96 14.45
CA SER A 254 14.29 -10.91 15.32
C SER A 254 13.18 -10.22 16.13
N ILE A 255 12.17 -10.97 16.59
CA ILE A 255 11.11 -10.43 17.46
C ILE A 255 11.67 -9.86 18.77
N GLN A 256 12.88 -10.31 19.16
CA GLN A 256 13.58 -9.79 20.31
C GLN A 256 14.14 -8.37 20.10
N GLY A 257 14.05 -7.84 18.87
CA GLY A 257 14.61 -6.55 18.50
C GLY A 257 16.09 -6.62 18.13
N GLU A 258 16.65 -7.77 17.79
CA GLU A 258 18.06 -7.92 17.41
C GLU A 258 18.23 -8.12 15.91
N TRP A 259 19.38 -7.69 15.38
CA TRP A 259 19.75 -7.96 13.99
C TRP A 259 20.44 -9.32 13.89
N CYS A 260 19.87 -10.23 13.12
CA CYS A 260 20.38 -11.59 12.91
C CYS A 260 20.75 -11.81 11.45
N LEU A 261 21.89 -12.44 11.18
CA LEU A 261 22.30 -12.75 9.81
C LEU A 261 21.38 -13.80 9.18
N TRP A 262 20.96 -13.56 7.93
CA TRP A 262 20.19 -14.54 7.14
C TRP A 262 20.92 -15.88 7.02
N SER A 263 22.25 -15.85 6.88
CA SER A 263 23.08 -17.06 6.80
C SER A 263 22.99 -17.95 8.04
N CYS A 264 22.69 -17.40 9.22
CA CYS A 264 22.54 -18.18 10.45
C CYS A 264 21.23 -18.98 10.49
N LYS A 265 20.24 -18.65 9.66
CA LYS A 265 18.97 -19.38 9.57
C LYS A 265 19.03 -20.62 8.66
N VAL A 266 20.05 -20.72 7.82
CA VAL A 266 20.20 -21.84 6.89
C VAL A 266 21.32 -22.75 7.39
N PRO A 267 21.00 -23.92 7.98
CA PRO A 267 22.03 -24.88 8.35
C PRO A 267 22.70 -25.45 7.09
N GLN A 268 23.98 -25.82 7.20
CA GLN A 268 24.63 -26.61 6.16
C GLN A 268 24.01 -28.02 6.17
N ILE A 269 23.31 -28.37 5.09
CA ILE A 269 22.69 -29.68 4.91
C ILE A 269 23.58 -30.48 3.98
N GLU A 270 24.11 -31.61 4.45
CA GLU A 270 24.73 -32.59 3.57
C GLU A 270 23.63 -33.27 2.75
N VAL A 271 23.63 -33.05 1.44
CA VAL A 271 22.65 -33.66 0.53
C VAL A 271 23.13 -35.06 0.20
N GLU A 272 22.48 -36.08 0.76
CA GLU A 272 22.74 -37.47 0.41
C GLU A 272 22.35 -37.75 -1.05
N THR A 273 23.29 -38.28 -1.84
CA THR A 273 23.15 -38.48 -3.29
C THR A 273 22.36 -39.75 -3.68
N HIS A 274 21.67 -40.40 -2.74
CA HIS A 274 21.02 -41.68 -2.97
C HIS A 274 19.50 -41.62 -2.76
N LYS A 275 18.77 -41.43 -3.86
CA LYS A 275 17.43 -41.97 -4.10
C LYS A 275 17.31 -42.41 -5.56
#